data_AF-A0A327YWN8-F1
#
_entry.id   AF-A0A327YWN8-F1
#
_cell.length_a   1.000
_cell.length_b   1.000
_cell.length_c   1.000
_cell.angle_alpha   90.00
_cell.angle_beta   90.00
_cell.angle_gamma   90.00
#
_symmetry.space_group_name_H-M   'P 1'
#
loop_
_entity.id
_entity.type
_entity.pdbx_description
1 polymer ?
#
loop_
_entity_poly.entity_id
_entity_poly.type
_entity_poly.pdbx_seq_one_letter_code
_entity_poly.pdbx_strand_id
1 'polypeptide(L)'
;MSIHFEKSKVIEEQLWRTFVDYPILTKSFDEVMVIHDNNLNSFVPTSLFDANFLASYLQYNTKVFETDFFTHDVIFPYEMNNVYVPFVNINNFLLDQYETFEYQNANSILVKQLLDLSKNKEEKQVFVHIQKEHFEIVVVKNQQLLLFNSFQYNTPEDFIYFILFTCEQLQLNPETISVQLFGNCSEKDAFYKIAFKYIRNCTLLDVSNKASILDVSSTELRNHFILYHS
;
A
#
# COMPACT_ATOMS: atom_id res chain seq x y z
N MET A 1 -1.20 -16.80 -7.79
CA MET A 1 0.17 -17.33 -7.99
C MET A 1 1.15 -16.24 -7.58
N SER A 2 2.21 -16.58 -6.84
CA SER A 2 3.23 -15.61 -6.43
C SER A 2 4.59 -16.09 -6.91
N ILE A 3 5.36 -15.18 -7.53
CA ILE A 3 6.67 -15.45 -8.12
C ILE A 3 7.69 -14.61 -7.36
N HIS A 4 8.75 -15.24 -6.89
CA HIS A 4 9.80 -14.55 -6.16
C HIS A 4 10.92 -14.14 -7.10
N PHE A 5 11.22 -12.84 -7.15
CA PHE A 5 12.35 -12.27 -7.87
C PHE A 5 13.53 -12.01 -6.93
N GLU A 6 14.71 -12.47 -7.33
CA GLU A 6 15.95 -12.25 -6.57
C GLU A 6 16.46 -10.83 -6.81
N LYS A 7 16.66 -10.06 -5.73
CA LYS A 7 17.15 -8.67 -5.77
C LYS A 7 18.56 -8.54 -6.39
N SER A 8 19.35 -9.61 -6.41
CA SER A 8 20.73 -9.65 -6.94
C SER A 8 20.81 -9.93 -8.44
N LYS A 9 19.69 -10.26 -9.09
CA LYS A 9 19.62 -10.63 -10.51
C LYS A 9 18.93 -9.55 -11.33
N VAL A 10 19.23 -9.50 -12.63
CA VAL A 10 18.60 -8.59 -13.58
C VAL A 10 17.10 -8.92 -13.66
N ILE A 11 16.25 -7.93 -13.41
CA ILE A 11 14.79 -8.16 -13.33
C ILE A 11 14.19 -8.57 -14.68
N GLU A 12 14.67 -7.99 -15.79
CA GLU A 12 14.19 -8.29 -17.15
C GLU A 12 14.36 -9.77 -17.51
N GLU A 13 15.51 -10.37 -17.17
CA GLU A 13 15.74 -11.81 -17.42
C GLU A 13 14.78 -12.69 -16.60
N GLN A 14 14.47 -12.28 -15.37
CA GLN A 14 13.55 -13.02 -14.51
C GLN A 14 12.10 -12.88 -14.96
N LEU A 15 11.71 -11.70 -15.44
CA LEU A 15 10.41 -11.45 -16.05
C LEU A 15 10.25 -12.25 -17.35
N TRP A 16 11.27 -12.26 -18.20
CA TRP A 16 11.26 -13.08 -19.42
C TRP A 16 11.03 -14.55 -19.11
N ARG A 17 11.78 -15.12 -18.16
CA ARG A 17 11.57 -16.51 -17.71
C ARG A 17 10.16 -16.74 -17.17
N THR A 18 9.63 -15.78 -16.43
CA THR A 18 8.26 -15.84 -15.90
C THR A 18 7.22 -15.95 -17.02
N PHE A 19 7.34 -15.17 -18.09
CA PHE A 19 6.41 -15.24 -19.22
C PHE A 19 6.54 -16.56 -20.00
N VAL A 20 7.73 -17.15 -20.05
CA VAL A 20 7.96 -18.48 -20.64
C VAL A 20 7.34 -19.59 -19.77
N ASP A 21 7.57 -19.55 -18.47
CA ASP A 21 7.10 -20.57 -17.52
C ASP A 21 5.58 -20.51 -17.32
N TYR A 22 4.97 -19.34 -17.54
CA TYR A 22 3.53 -19.11 -17.37
C TYR A 22 2.88 -18.56 -18.65
N PRO A 23 2.56 -19.44 -19.63
CA PRO A 23 1.93 -19.05 -20.90
C PRO A 23 0.56 -18.37 -20.78
N ILE A 24 -0.05 -18.35 -19.59
CA ILE A 24 -1.25 -17.56 -19.36
C ILE A 24 -0.99 -16.06 -19.45
N LEU A 25 0.23 -15.61 -19.11
CA LEU A 25 0.64 -14.21 -19.16
C LEU A 25 0.82 -13.68 -20.59
N THR A 26 0.98 -14.58 -21.58
CA THR A 26 1.14 -14.20 -22.99
C THR A 26 -0.18 -14.20 -23.77
N LYS A 27 -1.30 -14.44 -23.08
CA LYS A 27 -2.63 -14.37 -23.71
C LYS A 27 -3.04 -12.91 -23.92
N SER A 28 -3.98 -12.70 -24.84
CA SER A 28 -4.65 -11.42 -25.00
C SER A 28 -5.63 -11.20 -23.85
N PHE A 29 -5.63 -9.99 -23.31
CA PHE A 29 -6.58 -9.52 -22.30
C PHE A 29 -7.28 -8.27 -22.81
N ASP A 30 -8.54 -8.09 -22.44
CA ASP A 30 -9.28 -6.86 -22.77
C ASP A 30 -8.70 -5.65 -22.01
N GLU A 31 -8.19 -5.89 -20.81
CA GLU A 31 -7.60 -4.88 -19.93
C GLU A 31 -6.44 -5.50 -19.13
N VAL A 32 -5.36 -4.73 -18.99
CA VAL A 32 -4.21 -5.09 -18.16
C VAL A 32 -3.92 -3.94 -17.21
N MET A 33 -3.94 -4.23 -15.91
CA MET A 33 -3.57 -3.29 -14.86
C MET A 33 -2.34 -3.79 -14.12
N VAL A 34 -1.32 -2.93 -14.04
CA VAL A 34 -0.05 -3.19 -13.36
C VAL A 34 0.01 -2.38 -12.06
N ILE A 35 0.13 -3.06 -10.94
CA ILE A 35 0.18 -2.41 -9.63
C ILE A 35 1.60 -2.50 -9.10
N HIS A 36 2.23 -1.34 -8.90
CA HIS A 36 3.56 -1.25 -8.32
C HIS A 36 3.46 -1.12 -6.81
N ASP A 37 3.91 -2.15 -6.10
CA ASP A 37 4.00 -2.14 -4.64
C ASP A 37 5.40 -1.70 -4.20
N ASN A 38 5.51 -0.42 -3.84
CA ASN A 38 6.72 0.19 -3.32
C ASN A 38 6.38 1.35 -2.38
N ASN A 39 7.35 1.73 -1.56
CA ASN A 39 7.27 2.85 -0.62
C ASN A 39 7.88 4.15 -1.19
N LEU A 40 8.07 4.24 -2.51
CA LEU A 40 8.67 5.40 -3.18
C LEU A 40 7.59 6.39 -3.61
N ASN A 41 6.78 6.84 -2.65
CA ASN A 41 5.63 7.69 -2.92
C ASN A 41 5.37 8.76 -1.85
N SER A 42 4.51 9.71 -2.17
CA SER A 42 4.00 10.70 -1.23
C SER A 42 2.64 11.24 -1.69
N PHE A 43 1.73 11.43 -0.74
CA PHE A 43 0.42 12.04 -1.00
C PHE A 43 0.49 13.56 -0.90
N VAL A 44 -0.01 14.24 -1.93
CA VAL A 44 0.00 15.70 -2.07
C VAL A 44 -1.45 16.18 -2.24
N PRO A 45 -1.95 17.08 -1.38
CA PRO A 45 -3.27 17.69 -1.58
C PRO A 45 -3.35 18.37 -2.95
N THR A 46 -4.49 18.26 -3.64
CA THR A 46 -4.68 18.84 -4.98
C THR A 46 -4.42 20.35 -4.99
N SER A 47 -4.75 21.05 -3.90
CA SER A 47 -4.48 22.49 -3.74
C SER A 47 -3.01 22.88 -3.71
N LEU A 48 -2.11 21.94 -3.42
CA LEU A 48 -0.65 22.12 -3.39
C LEU A 48 0.06 21.37 -4.51
N PHE A 49 -0.68 20.66 -5.36
CA PHE A 49 -0.14 19.81 -6.40
C PHE A 49 0.12 20.59 -7.70
N ASP A 50 1.33 20.40 -8.24
CA ASP A 50 1.73 20.87 -9.56
C ASP A 50 2.55 19.76 -10.24
N ALA A 51 2.06 19.32 -11.40
CA ALA A 51 2.67 18.24 -12.18
C ALA A 51 4.09 18.56 -12.68
N ASN A 52 4.53 19.83 -12.62
CA ASN A 52 5.90 20.22 -12.94
C ASN A 52 6.89 20.00 -11.79
N PHE A 53 6.41 19.68 -10.58
CA PHE A 53 7.23 19.56 -9.36
C PHE A 53 7.21 18.16 -8.73
N LEU A 54 6.88 17.11 -9.51
CA LEU A 54 6.76 15.73 -9.01
C LEU A 54 7.99 15.26 -8.21
N ALA A 55 9.18 15.48 -8.75
CA ALA A 55 10.44 15.12 -8.08
C ALA A 55 10.59 15.84 -6.73
N SER A 56 10.17 17.11 -6.65
CA SER A 56 10.30 17.94 -5.45
C SER A 56 9.42 17.46 -4.29
N TYR A 57 8.29 16.80 -4.57
CA TYR A 57 7.46 16.21 -3.52
C TYR A 57 8.11 14.98 -2.89
N LEU A 58 8.94 14.23 -3.63
CA LEU A 58 9.57 13.00 -3.15
C LEU A 58 10.95 13.21 -2.53
N GLN A 59 11.74 14.16 -3.03
CA GLN A 59 13.18 14.30 -2.69
C GLN A 59 13.49 14.44 -1.18
N TYR A 60 12.52 14.89 -0.37
CA TYR A 60 12.70 15.11 1.06
C TYR A 60 12.35 13.88 1.92
N ASN A 61 11.50 12.99 1.41
CA ASN A 61 10.92 11.88 2.18
C ASN A 61 11.29 10.51 1.63
N THR A 62 11.78 10.48 0.38
CA THR A 62 12.04 9.26 -0.36
C THR A 62 13.44 9.33 -0.95
N LYS A 63 14.15 8.20 -0.94
CA LYS A 63 15.45 8.09 -1.60
C LYS A 63 15.24 7.94 -3.11
N VAL A 64 15.26 9.07 -3.81
CA VAL A 64 15.13 9.18 -5.27
C VAL A 64 16.37 9.83 -5.88
N PHE A 65 16.58 9.61 -7.17
CA PHE A 65 17.68 10.19 -7.95
C PHE A 65 17.14 11.13 -9.03
N GLU A 66 17.96 12.08 -9.50
CA GLU A 66 17.58 13.02 -10.57
C GLU A 66 17.19 12.32 -11.89
N THR A 67 17.70 11.11 -12.11
CA THR A 67 17.43 10.30 -13.30
C THR A 67 16.17 9.46 -13.19
N ASP A 68 15.53 9.41 -12.01
CA ASP A 68 14.30 8.65 -11.83
C ASP A 68 13.16 9.31 -12.61
N PHE A 69 12.24 8.47 -13.08
CA PHE A 69 10.98 8.94 -13.64
C PHE A 69 9.95 9.06 -12.53
N PHE A 70 9.15 10.13 -12.58
CA PHE A 70 8.13 10.44 -11.59
C PHE A 70 6.78 10.58 -12.28
N THR A 71 5.74 10.07 -11.63
CA THR A 71 4.36 10.20 -12.09
C THR A 71 3.43 10.33 -10.89
N HIS A 72 2.12 10.40 -11.13
CA HIS A 72 1.14 10.49 -10.07
C HIS A 72 -0.17 9.80 -10.42
N ASP A 73 -0.85 9.32 -9.37
CA ASP A 73 -2.23 8.86 -9.42
C ASP A 73 -3.15 9.92 -8.83
N VAL A 74 -4.23 10.27 -9.53
CA VAL A 74 -5.27 11.15 -8.99
C VAL A 74 -6.20 10.34 -8.09
N ILE A 75 -6.31 10.72 -6.82
CA ILE A 75 -7.12 9.99 -5.83
C ILE A 75 -8.52 10.63 -5.74
N PHE A 76 -9.35 10.38 -6.75
CA PHE A 76 -10.73 10.85 -6.75
C PHE A 76 -11.63 9.98 -5.82
N PRO A 77 -12.56 10.58 -5.04
CA PRO A 77 -12.94 12.00 -4.97
C PRO A 77 -12.19 12.82 -3.90
N TYR A 78 -11.07 12.34 -3.38
CA TYR A 78 -10.46 12.83 -2.14
C TYR A 78 -9.49 14.02 -2.28
N GLU A 79 -9.57 14.78 -3.37
CA GLU A 79 -8.76 15.99 -3.64
C GLU A 79 -7.28 15.86 -3.26
N MET A 80 -6.67 14.73 -3.62
CA MET A 80 -5.25 14.48 -3.43
C MET A 80 -4.67 13.68 -4.59
N ASN A 81 -3.35 13.72 -4.73
CA ASN A 81 -2.60 12.94 -5.69
C ASN A 81 -1.55 12.11 -4.96
N ASN A 82 -1.34 10.87 -5.37
CA ASN A 82 -0.20 10.08 -4.93
C ASN A 82 0.92 10.23 -5.96
N VAL A 83 2.02 10.90 -5.60
CA VAL A 83 3.19 11.04 -6.46
C VAL A 83 4.13 9.88 -6.18
N TYR A 84 4.66 9.20 -7.21
CA TYR A 84 5.47 8.00 -7.03
C TYR A 84 6.45 7.71 -8.17
N VAL A 85 7.36 6.77 -7.92
CA VAL A 85 8.28 6.18 -8.91
C VAL A 85 7.66 4.88 -9.48
N PRO A 86 7.37 4.79 -10.79
CA PRO A 86 6.60 3.69 -11.38
C PRO A 86 7.43 2.50 -11.90
N PHE A 87 8.69 2.35 -11.47
CA PHE A 87 9.60 1.29 -11.94
C PHE A 87 9.61 1.12 -13.47
N VAL A 88 10.09 2.15 -14.17
CA VAL A 88 10.08 2.24 -15.65
C VAL A 88 10.70 1.04 -16.35
N ASN A 89 11.73 0.42 -15.78
CA ASN A 89 12.33 -0.80 -16.33
C ASN A 89 11.35 -1.97 -16.40
N ILE A 90 10.50 -2.14 -15.39
CA ILE A 90 9.44 -3.17 -15.41
C ILE A 90 8.37 -2.79 -16.44
N ASN A 91 7.95 -1.53 -16.47
CA ASN A 91 6.96 -1.06 -17.45
C ASN A 91 7.44 -1.23 -18.89
N ASN A 92 8.70 -0.91 -19.18
CA ASN A 92 9.28 -1.07 -20.51
C ASN A 92 9.25 -2.54 -20.96
N PHE A 93 9.63 -3.47 -20.08
CA PHE A 93 9.49 -4.90 -20.38
C PHE A 93 8.05 -5.29 -20.68
N LEU A 94 7.08 -4.78 -19.90
CA LEU A 94 5.67 -5.11 -20.09
C LEU A 94 5.08 -4.49 -21.36
N LEU A 95 5.59 -3.35 -21.83
CA LEU A 95 5.19 -2.75 -23.11
C LEU A 95 5.60 -3.62 -24.31
N ASP A 96 6.65 -4.43 -24.17
CA ASP A 96 7.03 -5.41 -25.20
C ASP A 96 6.11 -6.65 -25.21
N GLN A 97 5.37 -6.88 -24.12
CA GLN A 97 4.47 -8.04 -23.97
C GLN A 97 2.99 -7.68 -24.20
N TYR A 98 2.58 -6.48 -23.80
CA TYR A 98 1.21 -5.98 -23.88
C TYR A 98 1.18 -4.69 -24.69
N GLU A 99 0.26 -4.60 -25.67
CA GLU A 99 0.13 -3.40 -26.52
C GLU A 99 -0.18 -2.13 -25.69
N THR A 100 -1.04 -2.27 -24.69
CA THR A 100 -1.40 -1.20 -23.74
C THR A 100 -1.70 -1.78 -22.37
N PHE A 101 -1.32 -1.07 -21.32
CA PHE A 101 -1.73 -1.36 -19.95
C PHE A 101 -1.83 -0.07 -19.14
N GLU A 102 -2.65 -0.09 -18.10
CA GLU A 102 -2.66 0.94 -17.06
C GLU A 102 -1.74 0.53 -15.92
N TYR A 103 -1.15 1.50 -15.24
CA TYR A 103 -0.37 1.21 -14.04
C TYR A 103 -0.60 2.26 -12.96
N GLN A 104 -0.58 1.82 -11.70
CA GLN A 104 -0.76 2.68 -10.53
C GLN A 104 0.06 2.18 -9.34
N ASN A 105 0.25 3.02 -8.34
CA ASN A 105 0.91 2.63 -7.10
C ASN A 105 -0.06 1.89 -6.16
N ALA A 106 0.39 0.82 -5.50
CA ALA A 106 -0.42 0.04 -4.58
C ALA A 106 -1.04 0.89 -3.45
N ASN A 107 -0.31 1.91 -2.98
CA ASN A 107 -0.78 2.76 -1.89
C ASN A 107 -1.91 3.71 -2.31
N SER A 108 -2.06 4.01 -3.60
CA SER A 108 -3.22 4.75 -4.13
C SER A 108 -4.51 3.97 -3.88
N ILE A 109 -4.48 2.66 -4.15
CA ILE A 109 -5.60 1.75 -3.88
C ILE A 109 -5.81 1.64 -2.37
N LEU A 110 -4.73 1.40 -1.60
CA LEU A 110 -4.77 1.28 -0.15
C LEU A 110 -5.49 2.46 0.50
N VAL A 111 -4.99 3.68 0.26
CA VAL A 111 -5.50 4.90 0.89
C VAL A 111 -6.93 5.17 0.46
N LYS A 112 -7.26 5.02 -0.83
CA LYS A 112 -8.63 5.22 -1.33
C LYS A 112 -9.63 4.34 -0.58
N GLN A 113 -9.32 3.05 -0.42
CA GLN A 113 -10.21 2.11 0.27
C GLN A 113 -10.33 2.40 1.76
N LEU A 114 -9.23 2.79 2.42
CA LEU A 114 -9.27 3.14 3.84
C LEU A 114 -10.07 4.42 4.10
N LEU A 115 -10.05 5.38 3.16
CA LEU A 115 -10.90 6.55 3.22
C LEU A 115 -12.38 6.17 3.06
N ASP A 116 -12.71 5.29 2.11
CA ASP A 116 -14.07 4.76 1.92
C ASP A 116 -14.58 4.07 3.20
N LEU A 117 -13.74 3.27 3.86
CA LEU A 117 -14.06 2.57 5.12
C LEU A 117 -14.25 3.53 6.31
N SER A 118 -13.60 4.69 6.28
CA SER A 118 -13.71 5.72 7.32
C SER A 118 -14.93 6.63 7.19
N LYS A 119 -15.76 6.43 6.16
CA LYS A 119 -16.95 7.24 5.91
C LYS A 119 -17.89 7.25 7.12
N ASN A 120 -18.32 8.45 7.53
CA ASN A 120 -19.17 8.68 8.71
C ASN A 120 -18.54 8.21 10.04
N LYS A 121 -17.21 8.08 10.11
CA LYS A 121 -16.47 7.81 11.34
C LYS A 121 -15.80 9.10 11.79
N GLU A 122 -16.42 9.75 12.77
CA GLU A 122 -15.95 11.05 13.30
C GLU A 122 -14.68 10.93 14.15
N GLU A 123 -14.43 9.76 14.72
CA GLU A 123 -13.19 9.50 15.46
C GLU A 123 -12.03 9.21 14.50
N LYS A 124 -10.82 9.61 14.90
CA LYS A 124 -9.62 9.21 14.15
C LYS A 124 -9.47 7.69 14.20
N GLN A 125 -9.05 7.10 13.09
CA GLN A 125 -8.77 5.67 12.97
C GLN A 125 -7.36 5.48 12.44
N VAL A 126 -6.68 4.45 12.94
CA VAL A 126 -5.35 4.06 12.50
C VAL A 126 -5.46 2.69 11.82
N PHE A 127 -5.02 2.62 10.58
CA PHE A 127 -4.93 1.41 9.80
C PHE A 127 -3.47 1.05 9.61
N VAL A 128 -3.12 -0.23 9.79
CA VAL A 128 -1.76 -0.73 9.60
C VAL A 128 -1.80 -1.91 8.63
N HIS A 129 -1.24 -1.70 7.45
CA HIS A 129 -1.13 -2.71 6.40
C HIS A 129 0.24 -3.37 6.49
N ILE A 130 0.28 -4.59 7.01
CA ILE A 130 1.50 -5.33 7.31
C ILE A 130 1.93 -6.10 6.06
N GLN A 131 3.15 -5.84 5.58
CA GLN A 131 3.76 -6.61 4.50
C GLN A 131 4.89 -7.52 5.03
N LYS A 132 5.82 -7.95 4.18
CA LYS A 132 6.90 -8.86 4.60
C LYS A 132 8.04 -8.13 5.32
N GLU A 133 8.46 -6.99 4.79
CA GLU A 133 9.67 -6.25 5.22
C GLU A 133 9.35 -4.82 5.70
N HIS A 134 8.10 -4.39 5.52
CA HIS A 134 7.63 -3.04 5.86
C HIS A 134 6.12 -3.05 6.09
N PHE A 135 5.59 -1.98 6.66
CA PHE A 135 4.16 -1.74 6.76
C PHE A 135 3.83 -0.30 6.43
N GLU A 136 2.61 -0.08 5.93
CA GLU A 136 2.02 1.24 5.84
C GLU A 136 1.18 1.52 7.08
N ILE A 137 1.32 2.73 7.63
CA ILE A 137 0.38 3.28 8.60
C ILE A 137 -0.41 4.40 7.95
N VAL A 138 -1.73 4.33 8.08
CA VAL A 138 -2.65 5.30 7.51
C VAL A 138 -3.57 5.78 8.63
N VAL A 139 -3.53 7.08 8.90
CA VAL A 139 -4.42 7.71 9.87
C VAL A 139 -5.44 8.53 9.12
N VAL A 140 -6.71 8.25 9.37
CA VAL A 140 -7.83 8.90 8.69
C VAL A 140 -8.87 9.37 9.69
N LYS A 141 -9.70 10.32 9.26
CA LYS A 141 -10.88 10.77 9.99
C LYS A 141 -11.94 11.17 8.97
N ASN A 142 -13.10 10.50 8.98
CA ASN A 142 -14.23 10.82 8.10
C ASN A 142 -13.81 11.17 6.65
N GLN A 143 -13.20 10.22 5.94
CA GLN A 143 -12.71 10.38 4.55
C GLN A 143 -11.61 11.44 4.34
N GLN A 144 -11.01 11.95 5.42
CA GLN A 144 -9.82 12.80 5.37
C GLN A 144 -8.59 11.98 5.71
N LEU A 145 -7.57 12.03 4.84
CA LEU A 145 -6.24 11.51 5.15
C LEU A 145 -5.52 12.50 6.09
N LEU A 146 -5.11 12.01 7.26
CA LEU A 146 -4.33 12.79 8.24
C LEU A 146 -2.85 12.44 8.18
N LEU A 147 -2.52 11.18 7.90
CA LEU A 147 -1.16 10.70 7.74
C LEU A 147 -1.15 9.46 6.86
N PHE A 148 -0.18 9.40 5.96
CA PHE A 148 0.29 8.17 5.35
C PHE A 148 1.81 8.09 5.58
N ASN A 149 2.32 6.94 6.00
CA ASN A 149 3.75 6.68 6.00
C ASN A 149 4.04 5.18 5.87
N SER A 150 5.24 4.83 5.41
CA SER A 150 5.75 3.47 5.35
C SER A 150 6.98 3.31 6.23
N PHE A 151 7.00 2.25 7.05
CA PHE A 151 8.13 1.93 7.93
C PHE A 151 8.68 0.55 7.63
N GLN A 152 10.01 0.44 7.55
CA GLN A 152 10.69 -0.85 7.57
C GLN A 152 10.79 -1.37 9.00
N TYR A 153 10.62 -2.67 9.19
CA TYR A 153 10.76 -3.31 10.50
C TYR A 153 11.40 -4.68 10.35
N ASN A 154 12.10 -5.10 11.41
CA ASN A 154 12.68 -6.44 11.48
C ASN A 154 12.13 -7.23 12.67
N THR A 155 11.77 -6.54 13.75
CA THR A 155 11.31 -7.14 15.00
C THR A 155 9.91 -6.64 15.40
N PRO A 156 9.17 -7.40 16.23
CA PRO A 156 7.93 -6.92 16.83
C PRO A 156 8.11 -5.61 17.62
N GLU A 157 9.27 -5.42 18.25
CA GLU A 157 9.62 -4.22 19.01
C GLU A 157 9.74 -2.99 18.10
N ASP A 158 10.41 -3.12 16.94
CA ASP A 158 10.46 -2.04 15.94
C ASP A 158 9.05 -1.68 15.44
N PHE A 159 8.26 -2.72 15.15
CA PHE A 159 6.90 -2.58 14.66
C PHE A 159 6.02 -1.78 15.62
N ILE A 160 5.96 -2.16 16.90
CA ILE A 160 5.13 -1.44 17.87
C ILE A 160 5.69 -0.05 18.19
N TYR A 161 7.02 0.12 18.16
CA TYR A 161 7.66 1.41 18.36
C TYR A 161 7.15 2.43 17.35
N PHE A 162 7.16 2.11 16.05
CA PHE A 162 6.70 3.04 15.01
C PHE A 162 5.21 3.37 15.10
N ILE A 163 4.37 2.42 15.51
CA ILE A 163 2.93 2.68 15.72
C ILE A 163 2.73 3.63 16.91
N LEU A 164 3.37 3.36 18.05
CA LEU A 164 3.25 4.22 19.24
C LEU A 164 3.86 5.60 19.00
N PHE A 165 4.98 5.68 18.27
CA PHE A 165 5.57 6.94 17.84
C PHE A 165 4.59 7.74 16.98
N THR A 166 3.93 7.10 16.00
CA THR A 166 2.91 7.74 15.18
C THR A 166 1.73 8.25 16.02
N CYS A 167 1.27 7.46 16.99
CA CYS A 167 0.25 7.88 17.94
C CYS A 167 0.70 9.12 18.73
N GLU A 168 1.92 9.14 19.26
CA GLU A 168 2.48 10.27 20.00
C GLU A 168 2.54 11.54 19.14
N GLN A 169 3.08 11.45 17.91
CA GLN A 169 3.19 12.58 16.98
C GLN A 169 1.83 13.21 16.64
N LEU A 170 0.78 12.39 16.57
CA LEU A 170 -0.59 12.82 16.26
C LEU A 170 -1.46 13.04 17.52
N GLN A 171 -0.86 12.97 18.71
CA GLN A 171 -1.52 13.11 20.01
C GLN A 171 -2.71 12.14 20.19
N LEU A 172 -2.56 10.91 19.69
CA LEU A 172 -3.53 9.83 19.82
C LEU A 172 -3.26 9.05 21.11
N ASN A 173 -4.32 8.73 21.85
CA ASN A 173 -4.20 7.94 23.07
C ASN A 173 -4.33 6.44 22.74
N PRO A 174 -3.29 5.60 22.96
CA PRO A 174 -3.34 4.15 22.74
C PRO A 174 -4.44 3.41 23.51
N GLU A 175 -4.96 4.01 24.59
CA GLU A 175 -6.07 3.44 25.38
C GLU A 175 -7.44 3.63 24.73
N THR A 176 -7.58 4.57 23.78
CA THR A 176 -8.88 4.89 23.17
C THR A 176 -8.87 4.77 21.65
N ILE A 177 -7.74 5.01 20.99
CA ILE A 177 -7.63 5.00 19.52
C ILE A 177 -7.93 3.62 18.94
N SER A 178 -8.75 3.57 17.90
CA SER A 178 -9.01 2.34 17.16
C SER A 178 -7.87 2.07 16.17
N VAL A 179 -7.23 0.91 16.32
CA VAL A 179 -6.16 0.43 15.44
C VAL A 179 -6.61 -0.86 14.78
N GLN A 180 -6.58 -0.89 13.44
CA GLN A 180 -6.98 -2.04 12.64
C GLN A 180 -5.78 -2.55 11.83
N LEU A 181 -5.38 -3.81 12.08
CA LEU A 181 -4.27 -4.47 11.39
C LEU A 181 -4.79 -5.37 10.26
N PHE A 182 -4.09 -5.43 9.14
CA PHE A 182 -4.37 -6.33 8.01
C PHE A 182 -3.12 -6.52 7.16
N GLY A 183 -3.23 -7.17 6.00
CA GLY A 183 -2.08 -7.68 5.26
C GLY A 183 -1.63 -9.02 5.83
N ASN A 184 -0.33 -9.27 5.80
CA ASN A 184 0.33 -10.50 6.24
C ASN A 184 0.35 -10.65 7.78
N CYS A 185 -0.82 -10.78 8.40
CA CYS A 185 -0.95 -10.95 9.84
C CYS A 185 -2.21 -11.73 10.27
N SER A 186 -2.11 -12.33 11.46
CA SER A 186 -3.14 -13.08 12.15
C SER A 186 -2.99 -12.86 13.67
N GLU A 187 -4.02 -13.22 14.44
CA GLU A 187 -3.99 -13.07 15.91
C GLU A 187 -2.89 -13.90 16.60
N LYS A 188 -2.38 -14.92 15.91
CA LYS A 188 -1.32 -15.79 16.43
C LYS A 188 0.07 -15.19 16.24
N ASP A 189 0.22 -14.21 15.36
CA ASP A 189 1.50 -13.62 14.99
C ASP A 189 2.06 -12.72 16.09
N ALA A 190 3.39 -12.65 16.17
CA ALA A 190 4.09 -11.84 17.16
C ALA A 190 3.75 -10.34 17.02
N PHE A 191 3.61 -9.85 15.78
CA PHE A 191 3.24 -8.47 15.48
C PHE A 191 1.84 -8.10 15.99
N TYR A 192 0.86 -8.98 15.82
CA TYR A 192 -0.48 -8.76 16.37
C TYR A 192 -0.45 -8.77 17.91
N LYS A 193 0.20 -9.78 18.50
CA LYS A 193 0.28 -9.92 19.97
C LYS A 193 0.93 -8.73 20.64
N ILE A 194 2.01 -8.20 20.05
CA ILE A 194 2.67 -7.02 20.62
C ILE A 194 1.80 -5.77 20.45
N ALA A 195 1.16 -5.54 19.31
CA ALA A 195 0.24 -4.42 19.13
C ALA A 195 -0.92 -4.48 20.12
N PHE A 196 -1.54 -5.65 20.27
CA PHE A 196 -2.64 -5.90 21.21
C PHE A 196 -2.23 -5.68 22.68
N LYS A 197 -0.96 -5.90 23.03
CA LYS A 197 -0.45 -5.67 24.38
C LYS A 197 -0.38 -4.17 24.74
N TYR A 198 -0.05 -3.31 23.77
CA TYR A 198 0.21 -1.88 24.01
C TYR A 198 -0.93 -0.97 23.56
N ILE A 199 -1.87 -1.46 22.76
CA ILE A 199 -2.98 -0.69 22.19
C ILE A 199 -4.28 -1.37 22.58
N ARG A 200 -5.10 -0.65 23.37
CA ARG A 200 -6.31 -1.21 23.98
C ARG A 200 -7.34 -1.67 22.95
N ASN A 201 -7.53 -0.87 21.90
CA ASN A 201 -8.52 -1.12 20.85
C ASN A 201 -7.84 -1.55 19.54
N CYS A 202 -7.09 -2.66 19.60
CA CYS A 202 -6.40 -3.26 18.46
C CYS A 202 -7.16 -4.48 17.93
N THR A 203 -7.49 -4.49 16.64
CA THR A 203 -8.26 -5.58 15.99
C THR A 203 -7.73 -5.88 14.59
N LEU A 204 -8.10 -7.02 14.01
CA LEU A 204 -7.94 -7.23 12.57
C LEU A 204 -9.00 -6.44 11.80
N LEU A 205 -8.67 -5.98 10.59
CA LEU A 205 -9.63 -5.33 9.71
C LEU A 205 -10.79 -6.30 9.41
N ASP A 206 -12.01 -5.83 9.65
CA ASP A 206 -13.22 -6.58 9.30
C ASP A 206 -13.51 -6.43 7.80
N VAL A 207 -13.37 -7.55 7.10
CA VAL A 207 -13.61 -7.67 5.66
C VAL A 207 -14.67 -8.74 5.36
N SER A 208 -15.41 -9.19 6.38
CA SER A 208 -16.29 -10.36 6.32
C SER A 208 -17.37 -10.23 5.25
N ASN A 209 -17.99 -9.05 5.14
CA ASN A 209 -19.01 -8.77 4.14
C ASN A 209 -18.45 -8.89 2.71
N LYS A 210 -17.30 -8.26 2.43
CA LYS A 210 -16.69 -8.29 1.10
C LYS A 210 -16.14 -9.68 0.75
N ALA A 211 -15.56 -10.36 1.74
CA ALA A 211 -15.10 -11.74 1.61
C ALA A 211 -16.25 -12.67 1.22
N SER A 212 -17.42 -12.51 1.84
CA SER A 212 -18.62 -13.27 1.49
C SER A 212 -19.14 -12.97 0.08
N ILE A 213 -19.06 -11.72 -0.39
CA ILE A 213 -19.48 -11.35 -1.75
C ILE A 213 -18.56 -11.97 -2.81
N LEU A 214 -17.26 -12.03 -2.51
CA LEU A 214 -16.23 -12.55 -3.42
C LEU A 214 -16.01 -14.06 -3.32
N ASP A 215 -16.69 -14.73 -2.39
CA ASP A 215 -16.52 -16.16 -2.08
C ASP A 215 -15.07 -16.55 -1.74
N VAL A 216 -14.42 -15.71 -0.91
CA VAL A 216 -13.04 -15.91 -0.43
C VAL A 216 -12.99 -15.84 1.09
N SER A 217 -11.92 -16.36 1.69
CA SER A 217 -11.74 -16.25 3.14
C SER A 217 -11.37 -14.81 3.55
N SER A 218 -11.77 -14.38 4.75
CA SER A 218 -11.38 -13.06 5.26
C SER A 218 -9.87 -12.90 5.44
N THR A 219 -9.17 -14.00 5.71
CA THR A 219 -7.71 -14.01 5.79
C THR A 219 -7.08 -13.77 4.43
N GLU A 220 -7.56 -14.46 3.39
CA GLU A 220 -7.10 -14.27 2.01
C GLU A 220 -7.35 -12.85 1.52
N LEU A 221 -8.55 -12.31 1.78
CA LEU A 221 -8.87 -10.92 1.41
C LEU A 221 -7.97 -9.92 2.13
N ARG A 222 -7.68 -10.09 3.43
CA ARG A 222 -6.73 -9.23 4.15
C ARG A 222 -5.31 -9.34 3.59
N ASN A 223 -4.85 -10.56 3.29
CA ASN A 223 -3.50 -10.79 2.76
C ASN A 223 -3.29 -10.20 1.36
N HIS A 224 -4.35 -10.15 0.56
CA HIS A 224 -4.34 -9.63 -0.82
C HIS A 224 -5.25 -8.40 -0.95
N PHE A 225 -5.27 -7.56 0.08
CA PHE A 225 -6.20 -6.43 0.17
C PHE A 225 -6.15 -5.54 -1.07
N ILE A 226 -4.96 -5.19 -1.55
CA ILE A 226 -4.79 -4.37 -2.75
C ILE A 226 -5.42 -5.02 -3.98
N LEU A 227 -5.16 -6.31 -4.23
CA LEU A 227 -5.64 -7.03 -5.42
C LEU A 227 -7.16 -7.21 -5.44
N TYR A 228 -7.81 -7.34 -4.28
CA TYR A 228 -9.27 -7.42 -4.22
C TYR A 228 -9.97 -6.05 -4.32
N HIS A 229 -9.22 -4.96 -4.41
CA HIS A 229 -9.73 -3.59 -4.49
C HIS A 229 -9.16 -2.78 -5.67
N SER A 230 -8.35 -3.42 -6.52
CA SER A 230 -7.89 -2.90 -7.80
C SER A 230 -8.94 -3.02 -8.87
#